data_AF-A0A1F4VBM5-F1
#
_entry.id   AF-A0A1F4VBM5-F1
#
_cell.length_a   1.000
_cell.length_b   1.000
_cell.length_c   1.000
_cell.angle_alpha   90.00
_cell.angle_beta   90.00
_cell.angle_gamma   90.00
#
_symmetry.space_group_name_H-M   'P 1'
#
loop_
_entity.id
_entity.type
_entity.pdbx_description
1 polymer ?
#
loop_
_entity_poly.entity_id
_entity_poly.type
_entity_poly.pdbx_seq_one_letter_code
_entity_poly.pdbx_strand_id
1 'polypeptide(L)'
;MKFNISRSQYGDKIYYIARDSSGVVRLRADTMKRIEKEIEEFNKREESSKPQKNLHEVKGHKAEEKSAPSAEVSADLSVEETDIEEPKEEKATSASSVAKTKVTKKFYGYRRGK
;
A
#
# COMPACT_ATOMS: atom_id res chain seq x y z
N MET A 1 7.23 7.67 9.04
CA MET A 1 7.98 6.44 9.39
C MET A 1 9.13 6.26 8.39
N LYS A 2 10.22 5.57 8.74
CA LYS A 2 11.34 5.29 7.81
C LYS A 2 11.26 3.87 7.28
N PHE A 3 11.50 3.69 5.98
CA PHE A 3 11.49 2.40 5.30
C PHE A 3 12.84 2.07 4.68
N ASN A 4 13.22 0.80 4.71
CA ASN A 4 14.34 0.26 3.94
C ASN A 4 13.79 -0.39 2.67
N ILE A 5 14.23 0.08 1.50
CA ILE A 5 13.75 -0.41 0.20
C ILE A 5 14.81 -1.35 -0.37
N SER A 6 14.37 -2.53 -0.77
CA SER A 6 15.21 -3.53 -1.44
C SER A 6 14.60 -3.99 -2.74
N ARG A 7 15.44 -4.28 -3.72
CA ARG A 7 15.03 -4.86 -5.00
C ARG A 7 15.12 -6.38 -4.92
N SER A 8 14.06 -7.07 -5.29
CA SER A 8 13.98 -8.53 -5.35
C SER A 8 13.58 -8.96 -6.75
N GLN A 9 14.26 -9.98 -7.28
CA GLN A 9 13.93 -10.55 -8.58
C GLN A 9 13.30 -11.93 -8.38
N TYR A 10 12.13 -12.15 -8.99
CA TYR A 10 11.44 -13.42 -8.99
C TYR A 10 11.11 -13.80 -10.43
N GLY A 11 11.90 -14.72 -10.99
CA GLY A 11 11.89 -15.04 -12.41
C GLY A 11 12.25 -13.81 -13.25
N ASP A 12 11.37 -13.47 -14.19
CA ASP A 12 11.55 -12.33 -15.10
C ASP A 12 11.00 -11.00 -14.53
N LYS A 13 10.42 -11.03 -13.33
CA LYS A 13 9.81 -9.86 -12.70
C LYS A 13 10.70 -9.28 -11.61
N ILE A 14 10.76 -7.95 -11.57
CA ILE A 14 11.45 -7.19 -10.53
C ILE A 14 10.38 -6.59 -9.62
N TYR A 15 10.61 -6.73 -8.32
CA TYR A 15 9.78 -6.14 -7.29
C TYR A 15 10.63 -5.28 -6.36
N TYR A 16 10.04 -4.20 -5.87
CA TYR A 16 10.57 -3.36 -4.82
C TYR A 16 9.79 -3.64 -3.55
N ILE A 17 10.52 -3.93 -2.48
CA ILE A 17 9.95 -4.32 -1.19
C ILE A 17 10.39 -3.29 -0.17
N ALA A 18 9.42 -2.64 0.49
CA ALA A 18 9.67 -1.73 1.59
C ALA A 18 9.49 -2.46 2.92
N ARG A 19 10.55 -2.45 3.73
CA ARG A 19 10.57 -2.99 5.10
C ARG A 19 10.60 -1.87 6.12
N ASP A 20 9.91 -2.06 7.23
CA ASP A 20 10.05 -1.17 8.37
C ASP A 20 11.40 -1.35 9.09
N SER A 21 11.66 -0.54 10.12
CA SER A 21 12.85 -0.66 10.95
C SER A 21 12.97 -2.01 11.66
N SER A 22 11.86 -2.71 11.83
CA SER A 22 11.80 -4.05 12.43
C SER A 22 12.04 -5.16 11.41
N GLY A 23 12.25 -4.82 10.13
CA GLY A 23 12.47 -5.77 9.04
C GLY A 23 11.17 -6.38 8.48
N VAL A 24 10.00 -5.95 8.95
CA VAL A 24 8.70 -6.44 8.49
C VAL A 24 8.36 -5.78 7.16
N VAL A 25 7.95 -6.59 6.18
CA VAL A 25 7.51 -6.10 4.87
C VAL A 25 6.14 -5.46 5.01
N ARG A 26 6.04 -4.17 4.68
CA ARG A 26 4.78 -3.42 4.72
C ARG A 26 4.19 -3.19 3.33
N LEU A 27 5.05 -2.92 2.35
CA LEU A 27 4.63 -2.55 0.99
C LEU A 27 5.44 -3.32 -0.05
N ARG A 28 4.84 -3.56 -1.21
CA ARG A 28 5.46 -4.23 -2.37
C ARG A 28 4.93 -3.61 -3.66
N ALA A 29 5.84 -3.25 -4.55
CA ALA A 29 5.49 -2.73 -5.86
C ALA A 29 6.37 -3.33 -6.96
N ASP A 30 5.94 -3.17 -8.20
CA ASP A 30 6.64 -3.54 -9.43
C ASP A 30 7.70 -2.50 -9.84
N THR A 31 7.47 -1.23 -9.50
CA THR A 31 8.30 -0.10 -9.91
C THR A 31 8.73 0.77 -8.74
N MET A 32 9.87 1.45 -8.90
CA MET A 32 10.44 2.31 -7.85
C MET A 32 9.53 3.51 -7.54
N LYS A 33 8.97 4.15 -8.57
CA LYS A 33 8.03 5.27 -8.39
C LYS A 33 6.79 4.88 -7.61
N ARG A 34 6.28 3.67 -7.85
CA ARG A 34 5.06 3.18 -7.18
C ARG A 34 5.31 2.90 -5.70
N ILE A 35 6.43 2.27 -5.35
CA ILE A 35 6.75 2.02 -3.93
C ILE A 35 6.96 3.32 -3.15
N GLU A 36 7.58 4.34 -3.77
CA GLU A 36 7.76 5.66 -3.13
C GLU A 36 6.42 6.33 -2.85
N LYS A 37 5.51 6.31 -3.82
CA LYS A 37 4.15 6.85 -3.64
C LYS A 37 3.39 6.12 -2.53
N GLU A 38 3.47 4.79 -2.51
CA GLU A 38 2.84 3.98 -1.46
C GLU A 38 3.43 4.28 -0.07
N ILE A 39 4.75 4.48 0.03
CA ILE A 39 5.40 4.87 1.29
C ILE A 39 4.90 6.24 1.77
N GLU A 40 4.76 7.20 0.86
CA GLU A 40 4.26 8.53 1.18
C GLU A 40 2.81 8.48 1.68
N GLU A 41 1.93 7.76 0.97
CA GLU A 41 0.55 7.55 1.38
C GLU A 41 0.44 6.82 2.72
N PHE A 42 1.27 5.80 2.94
CA PHE A 42 1.32 5.08 4.21
C PHE A 42 1.73 6.01 5.36
N ASN A 43 2.77 6.82 5.15
CA ASN A 43 3.22 7.79 6.16
C ASN A 43 2.14 8.83 6.48
N LYS A 44 1.44 9.35 5.47
CA LYS A 44 0.31 10.28 5.67
C LYS A 44 -0.80 9.65 6.52
N ARG A 45 -1.16 8.39 6.27
CA ARG A 45 -2.17 7.65 7.04
C ARG A 45 -1.73 7.39 8.48
N GLU A 46 -0.47 7.03 8.69
CA GLU A 46 0.09 6.83 10.04
C GLU A 46 0.21 8.14 10.83
N GLU A 47 0.51 9.25 10.15
CA GLU A 47 0.56 10.57 10.79
C GLU A 47 -0.83 11.08 11.17
N SER A 48 -1.84 10.87 10.32
CA SER A 48 -3.22 11.25 10.65
C SER A 48 -3.88 10.31 11.66
N SER A 49 -3.42 9.07 11.78
CA SER A 49 -3.93 8.09 12.75
C SER A 49 -3.29 8.19 14.14
N LYS A 50 -2.29 9.07 14.32
CA LYS A 50 -1.84 9.41 15.67
C LYS A 50 -2.98 10.12 16.39
N PRO A 51 -3.49 9.61 17.52
CA PRO A 51 -4.46 10.34 18.30
C PRO A 51 -3.81 11.68 18.66
N GLN A 52 -4.46 12.77 18.28
CA GLN A 52 -4.22 14.06 18.93
C GLN A 52 -4.40 13.77 20.43
N LYS A 53 -3.29 13.68 21.17
CA LYS A 53 -3.33 13.79 22.62
C LYS A 53 -3.87 15.18 22.88
N ASN A 54 -5.19 15.27 23.01
CA ASN A 54 -5.85 16.46 23.54
C ASN A 54 -5.06 16.86 24.78
N LEU A 55 -4.48 18.06 24.76
CA LEU A 55 -4.08 18.73 25.99
C LEU A 55 -5.35 18.86 26.82
N HIS A 56 -5.54 17.95 27.77
CA HIS A 56 -6.49 18.13 28.84
C HIS A 56 -5.82 19.04 29.87
N GLU A 57 -5.73 20.33 29.55
CA GLU A 57 -5.48 21.36 30.56
C GLU A 57 -6.83 21.66 31.22
N VAL A 58 -7.32 20.72 32.05
CA VAL A 58 -8.49 20.98 32.90
C VAL A 58 -8.01 21.72 34.13
N LYS A 59 -7.89 23.03 33.95
CA LYS A 59 -7.90 24.00 35.04
C LYS A 59 -9.28 23.95 35.65
N GLY A 60 -9.36 23.41 36.87
CA GLY A 60 -10.63 23.10 37.52
C GLY A 60 -11.52 24.32 37.69
N HIS A 61 -12.81 24.16 37.40
CA HIS A 61 -13.87 24.92 38.05
C HIS A 61 -15.06 23.99 38.31
N LYS A 62 -15.30 23.82 39.61
CA LYS A 62 -16.45 23.20 40.26
C LYS A 62 -17.69 24.08 40.04
N ALA A 63 -18.77 23.52 39.50
CA ALA A 63 -20.15 23.90 39.83
C ALA A 63 -21.14 22.85 39.28
N GLU A 64 -22.03 22.39 40.14
CA GLU A 64 -23.14 21.47 39.90
C GLU A 64 -24.32 22.14 39.16
N GLU A 65 -25.29 21.29 38.78
CA GLU A 65 -26.71 21.57 38.49
C GLU A 65 -27.09 22.19 37.14
N LYS A 66 -27.66 21.37 36.22
CA LYS A 66 -29.13 21.11 36.07
C LYS A 66 -29.52 20.77 34.61
N SER A 67 -30.43 19.79 34.51
CA SER A 67 -31.49 19.59 33.49
C SER A 67 -31.14 19.37 32.00
N ALA A 68 -31.11 18.08 31.59
CA ALA A 68 -32.02 17.35 30.66
C ALA A 68 -32.50 17.99 29.31
N PRO A 69 -33.04 17.19 28.35
CA PRO A 69 -32.53 17.02 26.97
C PRO A 69 -33.46 17.57 25.87
N SER A 70 -33.08 17.28 24.60
CA SER A 70 -33.79 17.48 23.30
C SER A 70 -33.31 18.65 22.44
N ALA A 71 -32.79 18.31 21.26
CA ALA A 71 -33.33 18.79 19.99
C ALA A 71 -32.65 18.04 18.83
N GLU A 72 -33.47 17.28 18.12
CA GLU A 72 -33.22 16.69 16.81
C GLU A 72 -32.75 17.74 15.79
N VAL A 73 -31.77 17.40 14.95
CA VAL A 73 -31.72 17.90 13.57
C VAL A 73 -31.24 16.76 12.68
N SER A 74 -32.22 16.11 12.05
CA SER A 74 -32.04 15.27 10.87
C SER A 74 -31.85 16.15 9.64
N ALA A 75 -30.83 15.86 8.82
CA ALA A 75 -30.78 16.19 7.40
C ALA A 75 -29.76 15.23 6.76
N ASP A 76 -30.25 14.17 6.11
CA ASP A 76 -30.36 14.07 4.64
C ASP A 76 -29.03 13.56 4.03
N LEU A 77 -28.87 12.24 3.86
CA LEU A 77 -29.02 11.57 2.57
C LEU A 77 -28.40 12.36 1.40
N SER A 78 -27.19 11.96 0.97
CA SER A 78 -26.97 11.60 -0.43
C SER A 78 -25.60 10.94 -0.58
N VAL A 79 -25.62 9.63 -0.81
CA VAL A 79 -24.55 8.92 -1.52
C VAL A 79 -24.66 9.40 -2.97
N GLU A 80 -23.67 10.14 -3.45
CA GLU A 80 -23.55 10.45 -4.86
C GLU A 80 -22.27 9.85 -5.43
N GLU A 81 -22.38 9.49 -6.69
CA GLU A 81 -21.79 8.33 -7.33
C GLU A 81 -20.29 8.41 -7.57
N THR A 82 -19.76 7.20 -7.65
CA THR A 82 -18.50 6.83 -8.27
C THR A 82 -18.36 7.44 -9.67
N ASP A 83 -17.47 8.42 -9.83
CA ASP A 83 -16.96 8.80 -11.15
C ASP A 83 -15.92 7.75 -11.56
N ILE A 84 -16.41 6.70 -12.23
CA ILE A 84 -15.59 5.68 -12.89
C ILE A 84 -15.18 6.28 -14.23
N GLU A 85 -14.00 6.92 -14.26
CA GLU A 85 -13.34 7.23 -15.52
C GLU A 85 -12.92 5.92 -16.20
N GLU A 86 -13.68 5.51 -17.23
CA GLU A 86 -13.24 4.54 -18.23
C GLU A 86 -12.19 5.19 -19.16
N PRO A 87 -10.93 4.74 -19.19
CA PRO A 87 -10.11 4.93 -20.37
C PRO A 87 -10.47 3.86 -21.40
N LYS A 88 -11.20 4.27 -22.44
CA LYS A 88 -11.26 3.53 -23.71
C LYS A 88 -9.87 3.53 -24.36
N GLU A 89 -9.07 2.52 -24.09
CA GLU A 89 -7.91 2.20 -24.93
C GLU A 89 -8.30 1.17 -25.99
N GLU A 90 -8.71 1.68 -27.13
CA GLU A 90 -8.71 0.96 -28.38
C GLU A 90 -7.27 0.97 -28.92
N LYS A 91 -6.57 -0.19 -28.91
CA LYS A 91 -5.45 -0.36 -29.83
C LYS A 91 -5.22 -1.81 -30.26
N ALA A 92 -5.19 -1.91 -31.58
CA ALA A 92 -5.21 -3.11 -32.39
C ALA A 92 -4.01 -4.04 -32.21
N THR A 93 -4.31 -5.28 -32.54
CA THR A 93 -3.44 -6.44 -32.69
C THR A 93 -2.21 -6.19 -33.57
N SER A 94 -1.08 -6.79 -33.20
CA SER A 94 -0.14 -7.31 -34.21
C SER A 94 0.62 -8.51 -33.67
N ALA A 95 0.54 -9.59 -34.43
CA ALA A 95 1.22 -10.84 -34.20
C ALA A 95 2.75 -10.65 -34.28
N SER A 96 3.48 -11.25 -33.34
CA SER A 96 4.88 -11.61 -33.57
C SER A 96 5.10 -13.04 -33.12
N SER A 97 5.38 -13.85 -34.13
CA SER A 97 5.67 -15.27 -34.12
C SER A 97 7.06 -15.58 -33.54
N VAL A 98 7.10 -16.62 -32.70
CA VAL A 98 8.12 -17.68 -32.63
C VAL A 98 9.53 -17.33 -32.11
N ALA A 99 9.92 -17.98 -31.01
CA ALA A 99 11.01 -18.95 -31.01
C ALA A 99 11.02 -19.78 -29.71
N LYS A 100 10.74 -21.09 -29.81
CA LYS A 100 11.01 -22.04 -28.73
C LYS A 100 12.52 -22.32 -28.71
N THR A 101 13.25 -21.75 -27.75
CA THR A 101 14.64 -22.11 -27.49
C THR A 101 14.69 -23.49 -26.83
N LYS A 102 15.32 -24.46 -27.51
CA LYS A 102 15.62 -25.77 -26.93
C LYS A 102 16.72 -25.60 -25.88
N VAL A 103 16.37 -25.74 -24.60
CA VAL A 103 17.34 -25.82 -23.50
C VAL A 103 17.89 -27.25 -23.45
N THR A 104 19.14 -27.45 -23.89
CA THR A 104 19.85 -28.73 -23.69
C THR A 104 20.42 -28.77 -22.28
N LYS A 105 19.83 -29.64 -21.44
CA LYS A 105 20.26 -29.88 -20.06
C LYS A 105 21.58 -30.66 -20.07
N LYS A 106 22.72 -29.99 -19.80
CA LYS A 106 23.99 -30.68 -19.58
C LYS A 106 23.95 -31.38 -18.21
N PHE A 107 23.84 -32.71 -18.23
CA PHE A 107 23.94 -33.57 -17.05
C PHE A 107 25.41 -33.72 -16.68
N TYR A 108 25.86 -33.03 -15.62
CA TYR A 108 27.16 -33.33 -14.99
C TYR A 108 26.93 -34.43 -13.96
N GLY A 109 27.28 -35.66 -14.35
CA GLY A 109 27.24 -36.82 -13.47
C GLY A 109 28.18 -36.64 -12.27
N TYR A 110 27.68 -37.02 -11.09
CA TYR A 110 28.44 -37.06 -9.85
C TYR A 110 29.55 -38.13 -9.94
N ARG A 111 30.83 -37.72 -9.89
CA ARG A 111 31.90 -38.62 -9.46
C ARG A 111 31.92 -38.63 -7.93
N ARG A 112 31.35 -39.69 -7.33
CA ARG A 112 31.67 -40.07 -5.95
C ARG A 112 33.13 -40.53 -5.92
N GLY A 113 34.00 -39.76 -5.28
CA GLY A 113 35.31 -40.22 -4.85
C GLY A 113 35.15 -41.23 -3.71
N LYS A 114 35.92 -42.31 -3.78
CA LYS A 114 36.12 -43.29 -2.70
C LYS A 114 36.90 -42.67 -1.55
#